data_AF-A0A7H4M612-F1
#
_entry.id   AF-A0A7H4M612-F1
#
_cell.length_a   1.000
_cell.length_b   1.000
_cell.length_c   1.000
_cell.angle_alpha   90.00
_cell.angle_beta   90.00
_cell.angle_gamma   90.00
#
_symmetry.space_group_name_H-M   'P 1'
#
loop_
_entity.id
_entity.type
_entity.pdbx_description
1 polymer ?
#
loop_
_entity_poly.entity_id
_entity_poly.type
_entity_poly.pdbx_seq_one_letter_code
_entity_poly.pdbx_strand_id
1 'polypeptide(L)'
;MKIEYAIDRFTMEAKRQLDVLDKQLARGRFVAGEEYTIADMAIWPWYGNVVLGMFTTPPSSWMPVAIKTCCAGRRMWVSAPPFSAGGWLTAPQARSTSSFHERHDASDFDTQTEDKRQA
;
A
#
# COMPACT_ATOMS: atom_id res chain seq x y z
N MET A 1 6.00 26.68 2.97
CA MET A 1 6.17 27.09 1.56
C MET A 1 5.50 26.05 0.67
N LYS A 2 4.56 26.44 -0.19
CA LYS A 2 4.00 25.57 -1.25
C LYS A 2 4.50 26.11 -2.58
N ILE A 3 4.98 25.22 -3.46
CA ILE A 3 5.48 25.59 -4.80
C ILE A 3 4.52 24.96 -5.81
N GLU A 4 3.66 25.78 -6.42
CA GLU A 4 2.58 25.32 -7.30
C GLU A 4 3.09 24.49 -8.48
N TYR A 5 4.11 24.98 -9.19
CA TYR A 5 4.75 24.24 -10.29
C TYR A 5 5.24 22.84 -9.87
N ALA A 6 5.86 22.72 -8.70
CA ALA A 6 6.37 21.44 -8.21
C ALA A 6 5.21 20.50 -7.87
N ILE A 7 4.17 21.02 -7.21
CA ILE A 7 2.96 20.27 -6.87
C ILE A 7 2.33 19.73 -8.16
N ASP A 8 2.09 20.57 -9.15
CA ASP A 8 1.44 20.17 -10.41
C ASP A 8 2.28 19.15 -11.18
N ARG A 9 3.60 19.39 -11.30
CA ARG A 9 4.51 18.48 -12.00
C ARG A 9 4.48 17.08 -11.39
N PHE A 10 4.65 16.97 -10.07
CA PHE A 10 4.70 15.66 -9.41
C PHE A 10 3.32 15.02 -9.29
N THR A 11 2.25 15.82 -9.17
CA THR A 11 0.87 15.34 -9.21
C THR A 11 0.53 14.72 -10.57
N MET A 12 0.92 15.37 -11.67
CA MET A 12 0.70 14.84 -13.02
C MET A 12 1.50 13.55 -13.25
N GLU A 13 2.76 13.51 -12.81
CA GLU A 13 3.58 12.30 -12.96
C GLU A 13 3.04 11.13 -12.11
N ALA A 14 2.60 11.38 -10.88
CA ALA A 14 1.96 10.36 -10.05
C ALA A 14 0.68 9.80 -10.71
N LYS A 15 -0.16 10.68 -11.29
CA LYS A 15 -1.33 10.25 -12.08
C LYS A 15 -0.93 9.41 -13.29
N ARG A 16 0.15 9.77 -14.00
CA ARG A 16 0.65 9.02 -15.15
C ARG A 16 1.14 7.63 -14.73
N GLN A 17 1.87 7.51 -13.63
CA GLN A 17 2.33 6.23 -13.11
C GLN A 17 1.17 5.31 -12.72
N LEU A 18 0.14 5.89 -12.09
CA LEU A 18 -1.09 5.16 -11.76
C LEU A 18 -1.86 4.70 -12.99
N ASP A 19 -1.94 5.53 -14.04
CA ASP A 19 -2.56 5.16 -15.32
C ASP A 19 -1.80 4.03 -16.03
N VAL A 20 -0.45 4.05 -15.98
CA VAL A 20 0.37 2.94 -16.50
C VAL A 20 0.08 1.64 -15.74
N LEU A 21 0.01 1.70 -14.42
CA LEU A 21 -0.29 0.54 -13.58
C LEU A 21 -1.70 0.00 -13.85
N ASP A 22 -2.70 0.88 -13.96
CA ASP A 22 -4.09 0.50 -14.24
C ASP A 22 -4.22 -0.19 -15.60
N LYS A 23 -3.56 0.35 -16.64
CA LYS A 23 -3.52 -0.27 -17.98
C LYS A 23 -2.79 -1.61 -17.98
N GLN A 24 -1.75 -1.78 -17.17
CA GLN A 24 -1.04 -3.04 -17.05
C GLN A 24 -1.92 -4.10 -16.37
N LEU A 25 -2.56 -3.74 -15.26
CA LEU A 25 -3.46 -4.63 -14.52
C LEU A 25 -4.79 -4.89 -15.23
N ALA A 26 -5.15 -4.08 -16.23
CA ALA A 26 -6.26 -4.39 -17.13
C ALA A 26 -5.95 -5.57 -18.07
N ARG A 27 -4.67 -5.93 -18.27
CA ARG A 27 -4.24 -6.99 -19.20
C ARG A 27 -3.90 -8.31 -18.51
N GLY A 28 -3.67 -8.30 -17.20
CA GLY A 28 -3.25 -9.47 -16.43
C GLY A 28 -3.60 -9.34 -14.95
N ARG A 29 -3.64 -10.47 -14.25
CA ARG A 29 -4.04 -10.53 -12.83
C ARG A 29 -3.06 -9.83 -11.89
N PHE A 30 -1.78 -9.91 -12.19
CA PHE A 30 -0.65 -9.31 -11.47
C PHE A 30 0.18 -8.47 -12.44
N VAL A 31 1.11 -7.66 -11.91
CA VAL A 31 1.88 -6.71 -12.73
C VAL A 31 2.69 -7.41 -13.81
N ALA A 32 3.23 -8.59 -13.51
CA ALA A 32 4.07 -9.36 -14.42
C ALA A 32 3.31 -10.46 -15.20
N GLY A 33 2.00 -10.65 -14.99
CA GLY A 33 1.22 -11.70 -15.67
C GLY A 33 0.15 -12.34 -14.78
N GLU A 34 0.01 -13.67 -14.86
CA GLU A 34 -0.98 -14.44 -14.09
C GLU A 34 -0.50 -14.85 -12.69
N GLU A 35 0.80 -14.76 -12.42
CA GLU A 35 1.41 -15.16 -11.16
C GLU A 35 1.90 -13.96 -10.33
N TYR A 36 1.83 -14.12 -9.01
CA TYR A 36 2.31 -13.12 -8.06
C TYR A 36 3.83 -13.14 -7.96
N THR A 37 4.46 -11.97 -8.01
CA THR A 37 5.91 -11.84 -8.06
C THR A 37 6.44 -10.77 -7.11
N ILE A 38 7.76 -10.67 -7.01
CA ILE A 38 8.44 -9.58 -6.30
C ILE A 38 8.09 -8.18 -6.86
N ALA A 39 7.65 -8.07 -8.12
CA ALA A 39 7.22 -6.80 -8.69
C ALA A 39 5.96 -6.28 -7.97
N ASP A 40 5.05 -7.19 -7.67
CA ASP A 40 3.82 -6.91 -6.93
C ASP A 40 4.14 -6.52 -5.47
N MET A 41 5.05 -7.25 -4.83
CA MET A 41 5.57 -6.90 -3.48
C MET A 41 6.16 -5.49 -3.43
N ALA A 42 6.90 -5.08 -4.47
CA ALA A 42 7.58 -3.79 -4.51
C ALA A 42 6.64 -2.61 -4.79
N ILE A 43 5.64 -2.81 -5.66
CA ILE A 43 4.71 -1.76 -6.11
C ILE A 43 3.63 -1.48 -5.08
N TRP A 44 3.13 -2.51 -4.42
CA TRP A 44 1.94 -2.42 -3.59
C TRP A 44 2.04 -1.44 -2.40
N PRO A 45 3.11 -1.44 -1.58
CA PRO A 45 3.20 -0.54 -0.42
C PRO A 45 3.16 0.96 -0.79
N TRP A 46 3.49 1.28 -2.04
CA TRP A 46 3.41 2.65 -2.57
C TRP A 46 2.01 2.93 -3.11
N TYR A 47 1.63 2.26 -4.19
CA TYR A 47 0.41 2.62 -4.91
C TYR A 47 -0.85 2.08 -4.24
N GLY A 48 -0.80 0.91 -3.62
CA GLY A 48 -1.91 0.34 -2.85
C GLY A 48 -2.30 1.26 -1.70
N ASN A 49 -1.33 1.75 -0.94
CA ASN A 49 -1.56 2.66 0.18
C ASN A 49 -2.07 4.04 -0.27
N VAL A 50 -1.59 4.60 -1.39
CA VAL A 50 -2.11 5.87 -1.96
C VAL A 50 -3.58 5.72 -2.31
N VAL A 51 -3.93 4.59 -2.91
CA VAL A 51 -5.24 4.32 -3.48
C VAL A 51 -6.25 3.84 -2.43
N LEU A 52 -5.78 3.24 -1.35
CA LEU A 52 -6.57 2.89 -0.15
C LEU A 52 -6.69 4.07 0.83
N GLY A 53 -6.03 5.19 0.58
CA GLY A 53 -6.06 6.35 1.46
C GLY A 53 -5.39 6.10 2.81
N MET A 54 -4.42 5.18 2.88
CA MET A 54 -3.74 4.77 4.11
C MET A 54 -2.56 5.67 4.51
N PHE A 55 -2.18 6.65 3.66
CA PHE A 55 -1.20 7.66 4.05
C PHE A 55 -1.83 8.71 4.97
N THR A 56 -1.12 9.02 6.07
CA THR A 56 -1.52 9.95 7.16
C THR A 56 -1.80 11.38 6.72
N THR A 57 -1.34 11.78 5.54
CA THR A 57 -1.77 13.02 4.87
C THR A 57 -2.51 12.63 3.60
N PRO A 58 -3.84 12.79 3.52
CA PRO A 58 -4.57 12.37 2.34
C PRO A 58 -4.11 13.19 1.13
N PRO A 59 -3.59 12.56 0.06
CA PRO A 59 -3.47 13.22 -1.23
C PRO A 59 -4.85 13.64 -1.76
N SER A 60 -5.92 13.07 -1.21
CA SER A 60 -7.30 13.17 -1.70
C SER A 60 -7.87 14.58 -1.79
N SER A 61 -7.31 15.57 -1.07
CA SER A 61 -7.79 16.95 -1.19
C SER A 61 -7.38 17.62 -2.52
N TRP A 62 -6.17 17.36 -3.06
CA TRP A 62 -5.68 18.00 -4.29
C TRP A 62 -5.33 17.00 -5.40
N MET A 63 -5.31 15.71 -5.09
CA MET A 63 -5.08 14.61 -6.02
C MET A 63 -6.25 13.63 -5.93
N PRO A 64 -7.36 13.88 -6.66
CA PRO A 64 -8.44 12.91 -6.79
C PRO A 64 -7.94 11.72 -7.61
N VAL A 65 -7.44 10.69 -6.93
CA VAL A 65 -6.99 9.43 -7.52
C VAL A 65 -8.21 8.50 -7.66
N ALA A 66 -8.96 8.65 -8.74
CA ALA A 66 -9.98 7.69 -9.13
C ALA A 66 -9.34 6.64 -10.04
N ILE A 67 -8.70 5.63 -9.48
CA ILE A 67 -8.33 4.43 -10.26
C ILE A 67 -9.60 3.63 -10.47
N LYS A 68 -10.16 3.73 -11.68
CA LYS A 68 -11.47 3.18 -12.04
C LYS A 68 -11.46 1.67 -12.23
N THR A 69 -10.34 1.06 -12.61
CA THR A 69 -10.33 -0.33 -13.11
C THR A 69 -9.84 -1.35 -12.07
N CYS A 70 -8.97 -0.96 -11.14
CA CYS A 70 -8.27 -1.88 -10.24
C CYS A 70 -8.97 -2.21 -8.89
N CYS A 71 -10.30 -2.12 -8.77
CA CYS A 71 -11.01 -2.59 -7.57
C CYS A 71 -11.03 -4.14 -7.44
N ALA A 72 -10.79 -4.88 -8.53
CA ALA A 72 -10.69 -6.34 -8.52
C ALA A 72 -9.30 -6.83 -8.05
N GLY A 73 -8.22 -6.26 -8.56
CA GLY A 73 -6.86 -6.54 -8.07
C GLY A 73 -6.67 -6.14 -6.61
N ARG A 74 -7.31 -5.04 -6.17
CA ARG A 74 -7.28 -4.53 -4.78
C ARG A 74 -7.65 -5.57 -3.73
N ARG A 75 -8.54 -6.54 -4.02
CA ARG A 75 -8.90 -7.61 -3.08
C ARG A 75 -7.94 -8.79 -3.13
N MET A 76 -7.46 -9.17 -4.31
CA MET A 76 -6.55 -10.31 -4.49
C MET A 76 -5.20 -10.11 -3.81
N TRP A 77 -4.67 -8.88 -3.85
CA TRP A 77 -3.35 -8.56 -3.30
C TRP A 77 -3.36 -8.50 -1.77
N VAL A 78 -4.47 -8.01 -1.18
CA VAL A 78 -4.67 -7.95 0.27
C VAL A 78 -4.92 -9.33 0.88
N SER A 79 -5.53 -10.24 0.13
CA SER A 79 -5.72 -11.63 0.58
C SER A 79 -4.46 -12.50 0.50
N ALA A 80 -3.37 -12.01 -0.07
CA ALA A 80 -2.12 -12.76 -0.13
C ALA A 80 -1.55 -12.91 1.30
N PRO A 81 -1.29 -14.15 1.80
CA PRO A 81 -0.87 -14.42 3.17
C PRO A 81 0.32 -13.61 3.71
N PRO A 82 1.40 -13.34 2.94
CA PRO A 82 2.51 -12.54 3.46
C PRO A 82 2.15 -11.06 3.62
N PHE A 83 1.08 -10.57 2.97
CA PHE A 83 0.73 -9.15 2.95
C PHE A 83 -0.10 -8.74 4.17
N SER A 84 -1.08 -9.55 4.56
CA SER A 84 -1.88 -9.32 5.77
C SER A 84 -1.05 -9.42 7.06
N ALA A 85 0.04 -10.19 7.06
CA ALA A 85 1.00 -10.26 8.17
C ALA A 85 2.15 -9.24 8.06
N GLY A 86 2.58 -8.88 6.84
CA GLY A 86 3.79 -8.08 6.61
C GLY A 86 3.59 -6.57 6.53
N GLY A 87 2.39 -6.09 6.17
CA GLY A 87 2.10 -4.67 5.96
C GLY A 87 2.20 -3.77 7.22
N TRP A 88 2.45 -4.37 8.38
CA TRP A 88 2.38 -3.71 9.69
C TRP A 88 3.67 -3.85 10.51
N LEU A 89 4.70 -4.51 9.97
CA LEU A 89 5.85 -4.95 10.75
C LEU A 89 6.73 -3.82 11.34
N THR A 90 6.60 -2.58 10.86
CA THR A 90 7.31 -1.42 11.41
C THR A 90 6.50 -0.13 11.26
N ALA A 91 5.23 -0.16 11.70
CA ALA A 91 4.40 1.03 11.79
C ALA A 91 4.26 1.46 13.27
N PRO A 92 5.24 2.19 13.86
CA PRO A 92 5.21 2.57 15.28
C PRO A 92 3.99 3.43 15.65
N GLN A 93 3.35 4.05 14.66
CA GLN A 93 2.14 4.87 14.84
C GLN A 93 0.84 4.06 14.74
N ALA A 94 0.88 2.83 14.25
CA ALA A 94 -0.30 1.99 14.13
C ALA A 94 -0.53 1.23 15.45
N ARG A 95 -1.45 1.71 16.29
CA ARG A 95 -2.07 0.91 17.36
C ARG A 95 -2.96 -0.16 16.73
N SER A 96 -2.32 -1.20 16.21
CA SER A 96 -3.00 -2.28 15.50
C SER A 96 -2.52 -3.63 16.03
N THR A 97 -3.41 -4.61 15.94
CA THR A 97 -3.20 -6.02 16.31
C THR A 97 -2.14 -6.72 15.46
N SER A 98 -1.51 -6.01 14.52
CA SER A 98 -0.50 -6.50 13.60
C SER A 98 0.78 -5.66 13.63
N SER A 99 0.86 -4.60 14.44
CA SER A 99 2.04 -3.73 14.51
C SER A 99 3.05 -4.18 15.56
N PHE A 100 4.34 -4.08 15.20
CA PHE A 100 5.48 -4.38 16.06
C PHE A 100 6.59 -3.35 15.83
N HIS A 101 7.47 -3.22 16.84
CA HIS A 101 8.70 -2.44 16.70
C HIS A 101 9.84 -3.30 16.14
N GLU A 102 9.87 -4.58 16.52
CA GLU A 102 10.89 -5.55 16.17
C GLU A 102 10.24 -6.92 16.00
N ARG A 103 10.87 -7.79 15.21
CA ARG A 103 10.46 -9.19 15.03
C ARG A 103 11.70 -10.07 15.05
N HIS A 104 11.71 -11.04 15.95
CA HIS A 104 12.81 -12.00 16.13
C HIS A 104 12.33 -13.45 16.01
N ASP A 105 11.02 -13.70 16.14
CA ASP A 105 10.40 -15.02 15.95
C ASP A 105 9.05 -14.94 15.22
N ALA A 106 8.52 -16.10 14.80
CA ALA A 106 7.14 -16.22 14.34
C ALA A 106 6.12 -16.12 15.48
N SER A 107 6.47 -16.54 16.71
CA SER A 107 5.57 -16.43 17.87
C SER A 107 5.32 -14.99 18.33
N ASP A 108 6.08 -14.03 17.81
CA ASP A 108 5.92 -12.62 18.18
C ASP A 108 4.51 -12.09 17.88
N PHE A 109 3.82 -12.66 16.88
CA PHE A 109 2.41 -12.31 16.59
C PHE A 109 1.46 -12.56 17.76
N ASP A 110 1.78 -13.52 18.62
CA ASP A 110 0.92 -13.90 19.75
C ASP A 110 1.17 -13.05 21.00
N THR A 111 2.35 -12.43 21.13
CA THR A 111 2.78 -11.84 22.41
C THR A 111 3.28 -10.39 22.31
N GLN A 112 3.85 -9.98 21.18
CA GLN A 112 4.61 -8.73 21.09
C GLN A 112 3.92 -7.62 20.29
N THR A 113 2.66 -7.81 19.90
CA THR A 113 1.91 -6.80 19.16
C THR A 113 1.72 -5.55 20.01
N GLU A 114 1.65 -4.38 19.37
CA GLU A 114 1.59 -3.11 20.09
C GLU A 114 0.33 -2.97 20.97
N ASP A 115 -0.79 -3.59 20.60
CA ASP A 115 -1.99 -3.69 21.45
C ASP A 115 -1.76 -4.50 22.73
N LYS A 116 -0.89 -5.52 22.68
CA LYS A 116 -0.56 -6.38 23.83
C LYS A 116 0.50 -5.75 24.75
N ARG A 117 1.32 -4.83 24.22
CA ARG A 117 2.35 -4.09 24.99
C ARG A 117 1.79 -2.90 25.78
N GLN A 118 0.68 -2.32 25.32
CA GLN A 118 0.06 -1.14 25.96
C GLN A 118 -1.08 -1.50 26.94
N ALA A 119 -1.31 -2.80 27.19
CA ALA A 119 -2.34 -3.31 28.11
C ALA A 119 -1.86 -3.36 29.58
#